data_AF-M4RWX0-F1
#
_entry.id   AF-M4RWX0-F1
#
_cell.length_a   1.000
_cell.length_b   1.000
_cell.length_c   1.000
_cell.angle_alpha   90.00
_cell.angle_beta   90.00
_cell.angle_gamma   90.00
#
_symmetry.space_group_name_H-M   'P 1'
#
loop_
_entity.id
_entity.type
_entity.pdbx_description
1 polymer ?
#
loop_
_entity_poly.entity_id
_entity_poly.type
_entity_poly.pdbx_seq_one_letter_code
_entity_poly.pdbx_strand_id
1 'polypeptide(L)'
;MSVAGKSIESGGVERIPSAPRSNFVSEELARISSLLIDACPPEAIVSFHYESALHVHIDVRNLEHVTIVEALLPTLGAGIFHDIQRGNSPQHPFFHRVSARVDR
;
A
#
# COMPACT_ATOMS: atom_id res chain seq x y z
N MET A 1 -24.39 -61.52 21.13
CA MET A 1 -23.28 -60.56 21.36
C MET A 1 -23.21 -59.68 20.12
N SER A 2 -23.91 -58.53 20.01
CA SER A 2 -23.72 -57.21 20.65
C SER A 2 -22.29 -56.69 20.62
N VAL A 3 -22.00 -55.77 19.68
CA VAL A 3 -21.26 -54.49 19.81
C VAL A 3 -21.72 -53.63 18.61
N ALA A 4 -22.73 -52.77 18.76
CA ALA A 4 -22.63 -51.37 19.16
C ALA A 4 -21.84 -50.51 18.15
N GLY A 5 -22.59 -49.63 17.46
CA GLY A 5 -22.05 -48.72 16.46
C GLY A 5 -21.26 -47.55 17.05
N LYS A 6 -20.56 -46.87 16.16
CA LYS A 6 -20.17 -45.48 16.36
C LYS A 6 -20.05 -44.82 15.00
N SER A 7 -21.19 -44.28 14.53
CA SER A 7 -21.18 -43.27 13.47
C SER A 7 -20.45 -42.06 14.05
N ILE A 8 -19.29 -41.75 13.49
CA ILE A 8 -18.57 -40.52 13.78
C ILE A 8 -19.32 -39.44 13.01
N GLU A 9 -20.19 -38.70 13.70
CA GLU A 9 -20.71 -37.45 13.18
C GLU A 9 -19.52 -36.52 12.93
N SER A 10 -19.15 -36.37 11.66
CA SER A 10 -18.29 -35.28 11.25
C SER A 10 -19.07 -34.00 11.50
N GLY A 11 -18.77 -33.33 12.61
CA GLY A 11 -19.36 -32.05 12.96
C GLY A 11 -19.29 -31.12 11.75
N GLY A 12 -20.46 -30.89 11.14
CA GLY A 12 -20.62 -30.03 9.99
C GLY A 12 -20.37 -28.60 10.41
N VAL A 13 -19.13 -28.15 10.31
CA VAL A 13 -18.84 -26.72 10.17
C VAL A 13 -19.26 -26.35 8.76
N GLU A 14 -20.54 -26.01 8.61
CA GLU A 14 -21.07 -25.41 7.39
C GLU A 14 -20.22 -24.17 7.10
N ARG A 15 -19.42 -24.22 6.02
CA ARG A 15 -18.61 -23.07 5.61
C ARG A 15 -19.60 -21.97 5.21
N ILE A 16 -19.70 -20.94 6.05
CA ILE A 16 -20.46 -19.74 5.73
C ILE A 16 -20.01 -19.28 4.33
N PRO A 17 -20.92 -19.17 3.35
CA PRO A 17 -20.60 -18.62 2.04
C PRO A 17 -20.03 -17.22 2.27
N SER A 18 -18.71 -17.09 2.14
CA SER A 18 -18.06 -15.80 2.26
C SER A 18 -18.39 -15.04 1.00
N ALA A 19 -19.33 -14.09 1.09
CA ALA A 19 -19.55 -13.14 0.02
C ALA A 19 -18.19 -12.53 -0.39
N PRO A 20 -17.93 -12.32 -1.69
CA PRO A 20 -16.69 -11.70 -2.13
C PRO A 20 -16.50 -10.37 -1.40
N ARG A 21 -15.40 -10.23 -0.65
CA ARG A 21 -15.06 -8.96 -0.01
C ARG A 21 -14.66 -7.99 -1.12
N SER A 22 -15.21 -6.77 -1.10
CA SER A 22 -14.77 -5.72 -2.01
C SER A 22 -13.29 -5.43 -1.78
N ASN A 23 -12.47 -5.60 -2.82
CA ASN A 23 -11.03 -5.31 -2.80
C ASN A 23 -10.71 -3.94 -3.43
N PHE A 24 -11.72 -3.10 -3.63
CA PHE A 24 -11.59 -1.84 -4.36
C PHE A 24 -10.46 -0.93 -3.85
N VAL A 25 -10.32 -0.80 -2.52
CA VAL A 25 -9.24 0.02 -1.92
C VAL A 25 -7.87 -0.56 -2.25
N SER A 26 -7.70 -1.87 -2.10
CA SER A 26 -6.44 -2.55 -2.39
C SER A 26 -6.08 -2.46 -3.88
N GLU A 27 -7.07 -2.58 -4.76
CA GLU A 27 -6.88 -2.43 -6.22
C GLU A 27 -6.47 -1.01 -6.60
N GLU A 28 -7.09 0.00 -6.00
CA GLU A 28 -6.73 1.40 -6.24
C GLU A 28 -5.33 1.71 -5.72
N LEU A 29 -5.01 1.31 -4.49
CA LEU A 29 -3.65 1.48 -3.94
C LEU A 29 -2.61 0.73 -4.77
N ALA A 30 -2.94 -0.44 -5.33
CA ALA A 30 -2.04 -1.17 -6.22
C ALA A 30 -1.80 -0.39 -7.54
N ARG A 31 -2.84 0.19 -8.14
CA ARG A 31 -2.68 1.04 -9.34
C ARG A 31 -1.78 2.25 -9.06
N ILE A 32 -2.03 2.95 -7.96
CA ILE A 32 -1.22 4.12 -7.56
C ILE A 32 0.22 3.68 -7.24
N SER A 33 0.40 2.53 -6.59
CA SER A 33 1.73 1.97 -6.32
C SER A 33 2.49 1.68 -7.61
N SER A 34 1.86 1.04 -8.61
CA SER A 34 2.50 0.75 -9.89
C SER A 34 2.93 2.02 -10.62
N LEU A 35 2.05 3.01 -10.69
CA LEU A 35 2.37 4.33 -11.28
C LEU A 35 3.62 4.96 -10.64
N LEU A 36 3.72 4.88 -9.31
CA LEU A 36 4.86 5.43 -8.57
C LEU A 36 6.14 4.62 -8.77
N ILE A 37 6.05 3.30 -8.72
CA ILE A 37 7.20 2.40 -8.92
C ILE A 37 7.80 2.57 -10.32
N ASP A 38 6.95 2.72 -11.35
CA ASP A 38 7.40 2.88 -12.72
C ASP A 38 8.10 4.22 -12.96
N ALA A 39 7.77 5.25 -12.17
CA ALA A 39 8.25 6.61 -12.36
C ALA A 39 9.39 7.00 -11.40
N CYS A 40 9.49 6.35 -10.24
CA CYS A 40 10.50 6.65 -9.22
C CYS A 40 11.84 5.92 -9.49
N PRO A 41 12.93 6.34 -8.83
CA PRO A 41 14.19 5.60 -8.86
C PRO A 41 14.02 4.14 -8.44
N PRO A 42 14.78 3.19 -9.03
CA PRO A 42 14.57 1.74 -8.83
C PRO A 42 14.66 1.27 -7.38
N GLU A 43 15.45 1.95 -6.55
CA GLU A 43 15.63 1.63 -5.13
C GLU A 43 14.69 2.38 -4.19
N ALA A 44 13.72 3.12 -4.74
CA ALA A 44 12.73 3.83 -3.95
C ALA A 44 11.78 2.87 -3.23
N ILE A 45 11.49 3.14 -1.95
CA ILE A 45 10.52 2.39 -1.17
C ILE A 45 9.24 3.23 -1.09
N VAL A 46 8.17 2.71 -1.67
CA VAL A 46 6.85 3.35 -1.65
C VAL A 46 5.99 2.75 -0.56
N SER A 47 5.41 3.59 0.29
CA SER A 47 4.46 3.18 1.33
C SER A 47 3.30 4.16 1.43
N PHE A 48 2.15 3.66 1.87
CA PHE A 48 0.95 4.48 2.09
C PHE A 48 0.65 4.56 3.58
N HIS A 49 0.22 5.74 4.00
CA HIS A 49 -0.19 5.99 5.36
C HIS A 49 -1.51 6.75 5.37
N TYR A 50 -2.46 6.31 6.19
CA TYR A 50 -3.75 6.96 6.36
C TYR A 50 -3.93 7.34 7.83
N GLU A 51 -4.12 8.64 8.08
CA GLU A 51 -4.53 9.16 9.38
C GLU A 51 -5.87 9.90 9.25
N SER A 52 -5.85 11.09 8.65
CA SER A 52 -7.02 11.90 8.28
C SER A 52 -7.17 12.07 6.76
N ALA A 53 -6.07 11.81 6.04
CA ALA A 53 -5.97 11.79 4.59
C ALA A 53 -4.97 10.71 4.17
N LEU A 54 -5.10 10.24 2.93
CA LEU A 54 -4.14 9.31 2.35
C LEU A 54 -2.87 10.07 2.00
N HIS A 55 -1.75 9.59 2.51
CA HIS A 55 -0.42 10.07 2.18
C HIS A 55 0.37 8.94 1.55
N VAL A 56 1.22 9.30 0.60
CA VAL A 56 2.30 8.45 0.12
C VAL A 56 3.60 8.92 0.73
N HIS A 57 4.45 7.97 1.08
CA HIS A 57 5.83 8.18 1.46
C HIS A 57 6.72 7.44 0.47
N ILE A 58 7.70 8.15 -0.07
CA ILE A 58 8.68 7.65 -1.02
C ILE A 58 10.04 7.87 -0.40
N ASP A 59 10.67 6.77 0.00
CA ASP A 59 11.98 6.78 0.63
C ASP A 59 13.05 6.49 -0.41
N VAL A 60 14.03 7.39 -0.54
CA VAL A 60 15.13 7.30 -1.50
C VAL A 60 16.49 7.44 -0.80
N ARG A 61 17.54 6.86 -1.38
CA ARG A 61 18.87 6.84 -0.75
C ARG A 61 19.62 8.17 -0.80
N ASN A 62 19.41 8.95 -1.85
CA ASN A 62 20.24 10.12 -2.15
C ASN A 62 19.41 11.39 -2.28
N LEU A 63 19.98 12.55 -1.91
CA LEU A 63 19.30 13.85 -1.99
C LEU A 63 18.97 14.29 -3.44
N GLU A 64 19.72 13.81 -4.42
CA GLU A 64 19.40 14.03 -5.84
C GLU A 64 18.05 13.40 -6.19
N HIS A 65 17.84 12.16 -5.77
CA HIS A 65 16.59 11.42 -5.99
C HIS A 65 15.40 12.09 -5.28
N VAL A 66 15.61 12.74 -4.13
CA VAL A 66 14.57 13.56 -3.48
C VAL A 66 14.08 14.64 -4.43
N THR A 67 15.01 15.38 -5.05
CA THR A 67 14.67 16.49 -5.96
C THR A 67 13.95 15.99 -7.22
N ILE A 68 14.37 14.83 -7.75
CA ILE A 68 13.70 14.19 -8.88
C ILE A 68 12.26 13.81 -8.51
N VAL A 69 12.06 13.13 -7.38
CA VAL A 69 10.74 12.67 -6.93
C VAL A 69 9.80 13.85 -6.69
N GLU A 70 10.27 14.94 -6.09
CA GLU A 70 9.45 16.14 -5.88
C GLU A 70 8.99 16.80 -7.18
N ALA A 71 9.86 16.85 -8.19
CA ALA A 71 9.51 17.41 -9.49
C ALA A 71 8.54 16.49 -10.25
N LEU A 72 8.66 15.18 -10.06
CA LEU A 72 7.89 14.15 -10.73
C LEU A 72 6.46 14.07 -10.19
N LEU A 73 6.28 14.03 -8.86
CA LEU A 73 5.00 13.73 -8.21
C LEU A 73 3.81 14.54 -8.74
N PRO A 74 3.88 15.88 -8.91
CA PRO A 74 2.76 16.67 -9.43
C PRO A 74 2.32 16.30 -10.85
N THR A 75 3.19 15.64 -11.62
CA THR A 75 2.93 15.27 -13.03
C THR A 75 2.26 13.91 -13.16
N LEU A 76 2.26 13.10 -12.09
CA LEU A 76 1.75 11.73 -12.10
C LEU A 76 0.25 11.69 -11.80
N GLY A 77 -0.42 10.69 -12.37
CA GLY A 77 -1.80 10.35 -12.01
C GLY A 77 -2.78 11.51 -12.23
N ALA A 78 -2.55 12.36 -13.23
CA ALA A 78 -3.31 13.58 -13.48
C ALA A 78 -3.29 14.61 -12.31
N GLY A 79 -2.20 14.63 -11.54
CA GLY A 79 -1.99 15.62 -10.48
C GLY A 79 -2.60 15.27 -9.13
N ILE A 80 -2.89 13.99 -8.88
CA ILE A 80 -3.45 13.52 -7.59
C ILE A 80 -2.49 13.69 -6.41
N PHE A 81 -1.19 13.90 -6.65
CA PHE A 81 -0.19 14.10 -5.60
C PHE A 81 0.05 15.58 -5.36
N HIS A 82 -0.16 16.03 -4.12
CA HIS A 82 0.00 17.42 -3.72
C HIS A 82 0.52 17.54 -2.28
N ASP A 83 0.71 18.77 -1.78
CA ASP A 83 1.27 19.05 -0.45
C ASP A 83 2.60 18.32 -0.19
N ILE A 84 3.51 18.42 -1.16
CA ILE A 84 4.78 17.68 -1.15
C ILE A 84 5.71 18.21 -0.06
N GLN A 85 6.26 17.30 0.74
CA GLN A 85 7.13 17.61 1.87
C GLN A 85 8.34 16.67 1.92
N ARG A 86 9.49 17.21 2.33
CA ARG A 86 10.68 16.42 2.67
C ARG A 86 10.69 16.08 4.14
N GLY A 87 11.17 14.89 4.48
CA GLY A 87 11.34 14.46 5.86
C GLY A 87 12.38 13.36 6.00
N ASN A 88 12.49 12.85 7.22
CA ASN A 88 13.28 11.66 7.52
C ASN A 88 12.41 10.41 7.35
N SER A 89 13.00 9.28 7.02
CA SER A 89 12.32 7.98 7.05
C SER A 89 12.52 7.30 8.41
N PRO A 90 11.51 7.22 9.29
CA PRO A 90 11.67 6.63 10.62
C PRO A 90 11.99 5.13 10.57
N GLN A 91 11.53 4.45 9.51
CA GLN A 91 11.71 3.01 9.33
C GLN A 91 12.97 2.66 8.52
N HIS A 92 13.60 3.65 7.87
CA HIS A 92 14.77 3.45 7.01
C HIS A 92 15.86 4.48 7.33
N PRO A 93 16.71 4.25 8.37
CA PRO A 93 17.63 5.24 8.95
C PRO A 93 18.75 5.81 8.06
N PHE A 94 18.76 5.53 6.76
CA PHE A 94 19.69 6.13 5.78
C PHE A 94 19.00 6.58 4.50
N PHE A 95 17.67 6.72 4.56
CA PHE A 95 16.85 7.18 3.46
C PHE A 95 16.29 8.56 3.78
N HIS A 96 16.09 9.33 2.73
CA HIS A 96 15.35 10.57 2.73
C HIS A 96 13.93 10.29 2.28
N ARG A 97 12.96 10.96 2.90
CA ARG A 97 11.55 10.77 2.59
C ARG A 97 11.01 11.97 1.83
N VAL A 98 10.34 11.70 0.71
CA VAL A 98 9.37 12.61 0.11
C VAL A 98 7.98 12.11 0.47
N SER A 99 7.16 12.99 1.04
CA SER A 99 5.77 12.70 1.36
C SER A 99 4.87 13.56 0.50
N ALA A 100 3.73 13.02 0.07
CA ALA A 100 2.69 13.79 -0.60
C ALA A 100 1.32 13.29 -0.14
N ARG A 101 0.36 14.20 -0.13
CA ARG A 101 -1.04 13.84 0.02
C ARG A 101 -1.57 13.31 -1.31
N VAL A 102 -2.45 12.32 -1.24
CA VAL A 102 -3.10 11.71 -2.40
C VAL A 102 -4.57 12.15 -2.39
N ASP A 103 -4.97 12.91 -3.40
CA ASP A 103 -6.36 13.28 -3.61
C ASP A 103 -7.18 12.09 -4.16
N ARG A 104 -8.48 12.13 -3.87
CA ARG A 104 -9.46 11.11 -4.26
C ARG A 104 -9.93 11.26 -5.70
#